data_AF-A0A7K4Q6W9-F1
#
_entry.id   AF-A0A7K4Q6W9-F1
#
_cell.length_a   1.000
_cell.length_b   1.000
_cell.length_c   1.000
_cell.angle_alpha   90.00
_cell.angle_beta   90.00
_cell.angle_gamma   90.00
#
_symmetry.space_group_name_H-M   'P 1'
#
loop_
_entity.id
_entity.type
_entity.pdbx_description
1 polymer ?
#
loop_
_entity_poly.entity_id
_entity_poly.type
_entity_poly.pdbx_seq_one_letter_code
_entity_poly.pdbx_strand_id
1 'polypeptide(L)'
;PQQGLAEVGGPCWILCHLLVSPGLAGPLRWLQNCLRRAAEDREEDGVSHPVPLVPLTEENEDAMEDRRFRNLLRQLGLRPPASEQESFWRIPAALTPQQLRRAAASIAHRDPPGSPQNLPEPPRCPQD
;
A
#
# COMPACT_ATOMS: atom_id res chain seq x y z
N PRO A 1 6.53 -8.68 34.45
CA PRO A 1 7.37 -9.63 33.69
C PRO A 1 6.57 -10.31 32.58
N GLN A 2 7.01 -10.08 31.34
CA GLN A 2 6.74 -10.86 30.13
C GLN A 2 5.28 -10.99 29.68
N GLN A 3 4.86 -10.02 28.86
CA GLN A 3 3.82 -10.29 27.86
C GLN A 3 4.47 -10.99 26.68
N GLY A 4 3.96 -12.18 26.38
CA GLY A 4 4.45 -13.07 25.34
C GLY A 4 4.46 -12.38 23.98
N LEU A 5 5.66 -12.32 23.41
CA LEU A 5 5.87 -12.06 22.00
C LEU A 5 5.23 -13.23 21.25
N ALA A 6 4.03 -13.02 20.72
CA ALA A 6 3.41 -13.95 19.81
C ALA A 6 4.29 -13.98 18.55
N GLU A 7 5.13 -15.01 18.47
CA GLU A 7 5.78 -15.53 17.27
C GLU A 7 4.69 -15.93 16.26
N VAL A 8 4.07 -14.94 15.62
CA VAL A 8 3.11 -15.19 14.54
C VAL A 8 3.88 -15.39 13.25
N GLY A 9 3.70 -16.56 12.64
CA GLY A 9 4.23 -16.90 11.33
C GLY A 9 4.06 -15.73 10.35
N GLY A 10 5.20 -15.32 9.77
CA GLY A 10 5.43 -13.97 9.28
C GLY A 10 4.46 -13.45 8.21
N PRO A 11 4.47 -12.12 7.98
CA PRO A 11 3.59 -11.42 7.03
C PRO A 11 3.70 -11.90 5.56
N CYS A 12 4.69 -12.73 5.23
CA CYS A 12 4.93 -13.19 3.87
C CYS A 12 3.81 -14.09 3.30
N TRP A 13 3.17 -14.97 4.07
CA TRP A 13 2.22 -15.94 3.47
C TRP A 13 0.90 -15.28 3.05
N ILE A 14 0.37 -14.37 3.88
CA ILE A 14 -0.89 -13.65 3.57
C ILE A 14 -0.65 -12.68 2.41
N LEU A 15 0.49 -12.00 2.41
CA LEU A 15 0.87 -11.10 1.35
C LEU A 15 1.05 -11.85 0.02
N CYS A 16 1.71 -13.02 0.04
CA CYS A 16 1.88 -13.86 -1.14
C CYS A 16 0.54 -14.38 -1.69
N HIS A 17 -0.41 -14.74 -0.82
CA HIS A 17 -1.75 -15.17 -1.26
C HIS A 17 -2.59 -14.00 -1.82
N LEU A 18 -2.43 -12.79 -1.27
CA LEU A 18 -3.11 -11.60 -1.77
C LEU A 18 -2.58 -11.16 -3.13
N LEU A 19 -1.25 -11.21 -3.31
CA LEU A 19 -0.56 -10.90 -4.57
C LEU A 19 -0.92 -11.84 -5.72
N VAL A 20 -1.38 -13.06 -5.41
CA VAL A 20 -1.82 -14.07 -6.39
C VAL A 20 -3.31 -13.94 -6.74
N SER A 21 -4.09 -13.16 -5.99
CA SER A 21 -5.53 -13.00 -6.24
C SER A 21 -5.79 -12.07 -7.42
N PRO A 22 -6.45 -12.54 -8.51
CA PRO A 22 -6.84 -11.65 -9.61
C PRO A 22 -7.83 -10.59 -9.10
N GLY A 23 -7.62 -9.33 -9.48
CA GLY A 23 -8.49 -8.20 -9.10
C GLY A 23 -7.95 -7.30 -7.97
N LEU A 24 -6.96 -7.74 -7.19
CA LEU A 24 -6.38 -6.90 -6.11
C LEU A 24 -5.11 -6.16 -6.52
N ALA A 25 -4.63 -6.33 -7.75
CA ALA A 25 -3.39 -5.69 -8.22
C ALA A 25 -3.46 -4.16 -8.22
N GLY A 26 -4.57 -3.59 -8.71
CA GLY A 26 -4.80 -2.15 -8.70
C GLY A 26 -4.90 -1.59 -7.27
N PRO A 27 -5.73 -2.16 -6.39
CA PRO A 27 -5.85 -1.73 -4.99
C PRO A 27 -4.56 -1.89 -4.18
N LEU A 28 -3.77 -2.92 -4.46
CA LEU A 28 -2.45 -3.10 -3.83
C LEU A 28 -1.46 -2.02 -4.27
N ARG A 29 -1.47 -1.66 -5.56
CA ARG A 29 -0.66 -0.55 -6.09
C ARG A 29 -1.11 0.80 -5.51
N TRP A 30 -2.42 1.02 -5.37
CA TRP A 30 -2.97 2.19 -4.71
C TRP A 30 -2.50 2.29 -3.25
N LEU A 31 -2.66 1.21 -2.47
CA LEU A 31 -2.23 1.16 -1.08
C LEU A 31 -0.73 1.41 -0.93
N GLN A 32 0.09 0.80 -1.80
CA GLN A 32 1.52 1.04 -1.84
C GLN A 32 1.84 2.53 -2.03
N ASN A 33 1.19 3.19 -2.98
CA ASN A 33 1.38 4.61 -3.25
C ASN A 33 0.92 5.48 -2.07
N CYS A 34 -0.20 5.15 -1.42
CA CYS A 34 -0.64 5.84 -0.20
C CYS A 34 0.41 5.76 0.91
N LEU A 35 0.99 4.59 1.15
CA LEU A 35 2.03 4.42 2.17
C LEU A 35 3.32 5.19 1.84
N ARG A 36 3.73 5.21 0.56
CA ARG A 36 4.91 5.97 0.11
C ARG A 36 4.72 7.47 0.29
N ARG A 37 3.60 8.02 -0.20
CA ARG A 37 3.30 9.45 -0.07
C ARG A 37 3.21 9.87 1.39
N ALA A 38 2.58 9.06 2.23
CA ALA A 38 2.47 9.34 3.65
C ALA A 38 3.83 9.25 4.37
N ALA A 39 4.82 8.53 3.83
CA ALA A 39 6.19 8.53 4.34
C ALA A 39 6.92 9.82 3.93
N GLU A 40 6.81 10.19 2.66
CA GLU A 40 7.42 11.41 2.08
C GLU A 40 6.90 12.68 2.78
N ASP A 41 5.57 12.79 2.93
CA ASP A 41 4.88 13.89 3.62
C ASP A 41 5.38 14.08 5.06
N ARG A 42 5.55 12.98 5.81
CA ARG A 42 6.06 13.03 7.19
C ARG A 42 7.52 13.45 7.28
N GLU A 43 8.34 13.16 6.26
CA GLU A 43 9.74 13.58 6.21
C GLU A 43 9.87 15.05 5.82
N GLU A 44 8.97 15.57 4.99
CA GLU A 44 8.93 16.97 4.55
C GLU A 44 8.37 17.89 5.64
N ASP A 45 7.22 17.55 6.23
CA ASP A 45 6.50 18.39 7.19
C ASP A 45 7.07 18.29 8.62
N GLY A 46 7.82 17.21 8.90
CA GLY A 46 8.36 16.91 10.24
C GLY A 46 7.29 16.58 11.30
N VAL A 47 6.02 16.54 10.90
CA VAL A 47 4.86 16.24 11.75
C VAL A 47 4.20 14.95 11.26
N SER A 48 3.81 14.09 12.20
CA SER A 48 3.09 12.86 11.89
C SER A 48 1.64 12.97 12.33
N HIS A 49 0.73 13.20 11.38
CA HIS A 49 -0.72 13.13 11.60
C HIS A 49 -1.31 11.81 11.09
N PRO A 50 -2.47 11.39 11.59
CA PRO A 50 -3.24 10.30 10.99
C PRO A 50 -3.67 10.68 9.57
N VAL A 51 -3.53 9.77 8.60
CA VAL A 51 -3.91 10.01 7.20
C VAL A 51 -5.05 9.07 6.80
N PRO A 52 -6.19 9.57 6.30
CA PRO A 52 -7.28 8.73 5.83
C PRO A 52 -6.94 8.07 4.49
N LEU A 53 -7.28 6.79 4.36
CA LEU A 53 -7.31 6.06 3.10
C LEU A 53 -8.68 6.25 2.45
N VAL A 54 -8.73 7.14 1.46
CA VAL A 54 -9.94 7.43 0.71
C VAL A 54 -9.87 6.68 -0.62
N PRO A 55 -10.67 5.61 -0.82
CA PRO A 55 -10.78 4.95 -2.12
C PRO A 55 -11.53 5.90 -3.07
N LEU A 56 -10.88 6.25 -4.18
CA LEU A 56 -11.42 7.20 -5.17
C LEU A 56 -11.87 6.51 -6.48
N THR A 57 -11.81 5.18 -6.51
CA THR A 57 -12.19 4.36 -7.66
C THR A 57 -12.99 3.17 -7.16
N GLU A 58 -13.93 2.70 -7.98
CA GLU A 58 -14.78 1.55 -7.67
C GLU A 58 -13.94 0.31 -7.30
N GLU A 59 -12.85 0.07 -8.01
CA GLU A 59 -11.92 -1.03 -7.72
C GLU A 59 -11.32 -0.96 -6.30
N ASN A 60 -10.99 0.26 -5.83
CA ASN A 60 -10.47 0.45 -4.48
C ASN A 60 -11.58 0.36 -3.42
N GLU A 61 -12.79 0.78 -3.76
CA GLU A 61 -13.97 0.65 -2.88
C GLU A 61 -14.31 -0.82 -2.66
N ASP A 62 -14.39 -1.63 -3.73
CA ASP A 62 -14.60 -3.09 -3.66
C ASP A 62 -13.51 -3.77 -2.82
N ALA A 63 -12.25 -3.39 -3.02
CA ALA A 63 -11.16 -3.91 -2.21
C ALA A 63 -11.29 -3.57 -0.72
N MET A 64 -11.89 -2.43 -0.37
CA MET A 64 -12.14 -2.05 1.03
C MET A 64 -13.28 -2.88 1.65
N GLU A 65 -14.13 -3.50 0.84
CA GLU A 65 -15.12 -4.50 1.27
C GLU A 65 -14.54 -5.93 1.34
N ASP A 66 -13.46 -6.23 0.62
CA ASP A 66 -12.81 -7.52 0.67
C ASP A 66 -12.22 -7.83 2.07
N ARG A 67 -12.48 -9.04 2.59
CA ARG A 67 -12.00 -9.43 3.92
C ARG A 67 -10.48 -9.61 3.95
N ARG A 68 -9.89 -10.07 2.84
CA ARG A 68 -8.46 -10.38 2.76
C ARG A 68 -7.65 -9.08 2.70
N PHE A 69 -8.11 -8.11 1.92
CA PHE A 69 -7.53 -6.77 1.84
C PHE A 69 -7.61 -6.05 3.18
N ARG A 70 -8.77 -6.03 3.85
CA ARG A 70 -8.89 -5.49 5.23
C ARG A 70 -7.98 -6.18 6.24
N ASN A 71 -7.78 -7.48 6.11
CA ASN A 71 -6.84 -8.23 6.96
C ASN A 71 -5.38 -7.85 6.68
N LEU A 72 -5.03 -7.55 5.44
CA LEU A 72 -3.73 -6.97 5.08
C LEU A 72 -3.56 -5.60 5.73
N LEU A 73 -4.55 -4.70 5.62
CA LEU A 73 -4.48 -3.37 6.24
C LEU A 73 -4.18 -3.44 7.73
N ARG A 74 -4.83 -4.36 8.45
CA ARG A 74 -4.55 -4.62 9.88
C ARG A 74 -3.12 -5.10 10.14
N GLN A 75 -2.61 -6.01 9.33
CA GLN A 75 -1.24 -6.51 9.47
C GLN A 75 -0.18 -5.44 9.20
N LEU A 76 -0.47 -4.51 8.29
CA LEU A 76 0.38 -3.35 8.01
C LEU A 76 0.26 -2.26 9.10
N GLY A 77 -0.58 -2.46 10.12
CA GLY A 77 -0.76 -1.53 11.23
C GLY A 77 -1.74 -0.39 10.96
N LEU A 78 -2.53 -0.46 9.88
CA LEU A 78 -3.57 0.53 9.62
C LEU A 78 -4.78 0.29 10.52
N ARG A 79 -5.45 1.38 10.89
CA ARG A 79 -6.62 1.32 11.75
C ARG A 79 -7.92 1.30 10.95
N PRO A 80 -8.86 0.40 11.27
CA PRO A 80 -10.21 0.49 10.75
C PRO A 80 -10.90 1.74 11.30
N PRO A 81 -11.97 2.20 10.64
CA PRO A 81 -12.86 3.23 11.21
C PRO A 81 -13.37 2.79 12.59
N ALA A 82 -13.34 3.70 13.57
CA ALA A 82 -13.61 3.38 14.97
C ALA A 82 -15.11 3.17 15.30
N SER A 83 -16.00 3.75 14.50
CA SER A 83 -17.47 3.66 14.65
C SER A 83 -18.15 4.18 13.39
N GLU A 84 -19.49 4.24 13.36
CA GLU A 84 -20.28 4.81 12.24
C GLU A 84 -19.97 6.29 11.94
N GLN A 85 -19.26 6.99 12.84
CA GLN A 85 -18.78 8.35 12.61
C GLN A 85 -17.54 8.41 11.69
N GLU A 86 -16.78 7.32 11.56
CA GLU A 86 -15.61 7.27 10.68
C GLU A 86 -15.91 6.36 9.48
N SER A 87 -15.66 6.85 8.28
CA SER A 87 -15.90 6.08 7.05
C SER A 87 -14.63 5.44 6.47
N PHE A 88 -13.46 5.96 6.85
CA PHE A 88 -12.18 5.60 6.20
C PHE A 88 -11.21 4.92 7.14
N TRP A 89 -10.45 3.97 6.59
CA TRP A 89 -9.26 3.44 7.26
C TRP A 89 -8.21 4.53 7.41
N ARG A 90 -7.33 4.41 8.40
CA ARG A 90 -6.28 5.41 8.64
C ARG A 90 -4.90 4.81 8.79
N ILE A 91 -3.93 5.49 8.20
CA ILE A 91 -2.51 5.34 8.50
C ILE A 91 -2.26 6.07 9.82
N PRO A 92 -1.90 5.38 10.92
CA PRO A 92 -1.68 6.03 12.21
C PRO A 92 -0.45 6.93 12.21
N ALA A 93 -0.51 8.01 12.98
CA ALA A 93 0.63 8.88 13.25
C ALA A 93 1.86 8.15 13.83
N ALA A 94 1.63 7.03 14.55
CA ALA A 94 2.69 6.23 15.16
C ALA A 94 3.54 5.46 14.13
N LEU A 95 3.09 5.29 12.89
CA LEU A 95 3.88 4.63 11.85
C LEU A 95 4.93 5.61 11.31
N THR A 96 6.20 5.26 11.51
CA THR A 96 7.33 6.08 11.04
C THR A 96 7.49 5.98 9.52
N PRO A 97 8.13 6.96 8.86
CA PRO A 97 8.42 6.92 7.42
C PRO A 97 9.11 5.61 6.99
N GLN A 98 10.06 5.12 7.80
CA GLN A 98 10.75 3.86 7.55
C GLN A 98 9.81 2.64 7.59
N GLN A 99 8.86 2.60 8.54
CA GLN A 99 7.87 1.52 8.64
C GLN A 99 6.93 1.54 7.44
N LEU A 100 6.47 2.72 7.02
CA LEU A 100 5.62 2.92 5.85
C LEU A 100 6.29 2.46 4.56
N ARG A 101 7.58 2.80 4.38
CA ARG A 101 8.38 2.32 3.23
C ARG A 101 8.54 0.80 3.23
N ARG A 102 8.82 0.18 4.38
CA ARG A 102 8.92 -1.29 4.50
C ARG A 102 7.60 -1.98 4.18
N ALA A 103 6.48 -1.43 4.67
CA ALA A 103 5.14 -1.91 4.34
C ALA A 103 4.87 -1.83 2.82
N ALA A 104 5.14 -0.67 2.20
CA ALA A 104 4.99 -0.46 0.76
C ALA A 104 5.86 -1.41 -0.08
N ALA A 105 7.10 -1.66 0.36
CA ALA A 105 8.03 -2.59 -0.31
C ALA A 105 7.56 -4.05 -0.21
N SER A 106 6.94 -4.42 0.91
CA SER A 106 6.41 -5.78 1.10
C SER A 106 5.28 -6.06 0.09
N ILE A 107 4.44 -5.07 -0.21
CA ILE A 107 3.36 -5.17 -1.22
C ILE A 107 3.93 -5.26 -2.65
N ALA A 108 5.18 -4.85 -2.89
CA ALA A 108 5.74 -4.68 -4.22
C ALA A 108 6.05 -5.98 -4.99
N HIS A 109 5.79 -7.17 -4.45
CA HIS A 109 6.13 -8.42 -5.14
C HIS A 109 5.08 -8.86 -6.18
N ARG A 110 5.08 -8.15 -7.32
CA ARG A 110 5.15 -8.67 -8.69
C ARG A 110 4.75 -7.58 -9.69
N ASP A 111 5.65 -6.62 -9.90
CA ASP A 111 5.76 -5.99 -11.22
C ASP A 111 6.96 -6.66 -11.91
N PRO A 112 6.80 -7.40 -13.03
CA PRO A 112 7.95 -7.79 -13.82
C PRO A 112 8.67 -6.49 -14.25
N PRO A 113 9.98 -6.32 -14.01
CA PRO A 113 10.70 -5.16 -14.50
C PRO A 113 10.70 -5.20 -16.02
N GLY A 114 9.77 -4.49 -16.67
CA GLY A 114 9.74 -4.42 -18.12
C GLY A 114 8.38 -4.10 -18.73
N SER A 115 7.99 -2.84 -18.68
CA SER A 115 7.24 -2.24 -19.79
C SER A 115 7.78 -0.83 -20.03
N PRO A 116 8.90 -0.68 -20.76
CA PRO A 116 9.33 0.61 -21.25
C PRO A 116 8.41 1.02 -22.41
N GLN A 117 7.24 1.59 -22.10
CA GLN A 117 6.34 2.15 -23.11
C GLN A 117 6.28 3.68 -23.01
N ASN A 118 7.44 4.33 -23.11
CA ASN A 118 7.54 5.70 -23.65
C ASN A 118 9.00 6.08 -23.94
N LEU A 119 9.64 5.40 -24.89
CA LEU A 119 10.81 5.97 -25.56
C LEU A 119 10.30 6.64 -26.84
N PRO A 120 10.39 7.97 -27.00
CA PRO A 120 10.13 8.59 -28.28
C PRO A 120 11.15 8.03 -29.27
N GLU A 121 10.64 7.42 -30.34
CA GLU A 121 11.42 6.96 -31.48
C GLU A 121 12.34 8.09 -31.97
N PRO A 122 13.66 7.85 -32.14
CA PRO A 122 14.53 8.87 -32.70
C PRO A 122 14.08 9.18 -34.13
N PRO A 123 14.10 10.46 -34.56
CA PRO A 123 13.70 10.81 -35.91
C PRO A 123 14.57 10.05 -36.91
N ARG A 124 13.91 9.32 -37.83
CA ARG A 124 14.59 8.71 -38.98
C ARG A 124 15.33 9.82 -39.73
N CYS A 125 16.65 9.73 -39.81
CA CYS A 125 17.42 10.57 -40.73
C CYS A 125 16.89 10.34 -42.15
N PRO A 126 16.67 11.40 -42.95
CA PRO A 126 16.38 11.21 -44.37
C PRO A 126 17.58 10.52 -45.02
N GLN A 127 17.31 9.44 -45.75
CA GLN A 127 18.30 8.80 -46.61
C GLN A 127 18.56 9.74 -47.79
N ASP A 128 19.84 10.09 -47.97
CA ASP A 128 20.39 10.70 -49.19
C ASP A 128 20.45 9.65 -50.30
#